data_AF-A0A2G6GXU2-F1
#
_entry.id   AF-A0A2G6GXU2-F1
#
_cell.length_a   1.000
_cell.length_b   1.000
_cell.length_c   1.000
_cell.angle_alpha   90.00
_cell.angle_beta   90.00
_cell.angle_gamma   90.00
#
_symmetry.space_group_name_H-M   'P 1'
#
loop_
_entity.id
_entity.type
_entity.pdbx_description
1 polymer ?
#
loop_
_entity_poly.entity_id
_entity_poly.type
_entity_poly.pdbx_seq_one_letter_code
_entity_poly.pdbx_strand_id
1 'polypeptide(L)' 'MRIAIIGAGNMGSWLVESLCLDHEVGVYDVDREKLRYLFNSRRFLYYEEILDFSPDLLINAV' A
#
# COMPACT_ATOMS: atom_id res chain seq x y z
N MET A 1 11.38 5.17 5.11
CA MET A 1 11.05 5.59 3.73
C MET A 1 9.57 5.35 3.49
N ARG A 2 8.97 6.09 2.56
CA ARG A 2 7.58 5.97 2.16
C ARG A 2 7.48 5.00 0.99
N ILE A 3 6.74 3.92 1.17
CA ILE A 3 6.60 2.89 0.15
C ILE A 3 5.13 2.80 -0.24
N ALA A 4 4.82 2.97 -1.53
CA ALA A 4 3.49 2.76 -2.07
C ALA A 4 3.42 1.41 -2.76
N ILE A 5 2.46 0.57 -2.38
CA ILE A 5 2.19 -0.74 -2.97
C ILE A 5 0.87 -0.66 -3.74
N ILE A 6 0.92 -0.98 -5.04
CA ILE A 6 -0.24 -1.01 -5.92
C ILE A 6 -0.67 -2.46 -6.07
N GLY A 7 -1.85 -2.80 -5.56
CA GLY A 7 -2.36 -4.17 -5.46
C GLY A 7 -2.25 -4.70 -4.03
N ALA A 8 -3.36 -5.18 -3.49
CA ALA A 8 -3.50 -5.84 -2.19
C ALA A 8 -3.87 -7.33 -2.37
N GLY A 9 -3.40 -7.96 -3.46
CA GLY A 9 -3.45 -9.42 -3.61
C GLY A 9 -2.50 -10.14 -2.63
N ASN A 10 -2.22 -11.41 -2.86
CA ASN A 10 -1.35 -12.20 -1.96
C ASN A 10 0.04 -11.57 -1.76
N MET A 11 0.69 -11.16 -2.86
CA MET A 11 2.03 -10.56 -2.80
C MET A 11 2.01 -9.16 -2.21
N GLY A 12 1.07 -8.32 -2.64
CA GLY A 12 0.94 -6.95 -2.14
C GLY A 12 0.64 -6.90 -0.64
N SER A 13 -0.31 -7.72 -0.18
CA SER A 13 -0.63 -7.83 1.26
C SER A 13 0.57 -8.33 2.07
N TRP A 14 1.32 -9.32 1.57
CA TRP A 14 2.54 -9.79 2.23
C TRP A 14 3.61 -8.71 2.33
N LEU A 15 3.82 -7.91 1.27
CA LEU A 15 4.74 -6.78 1.28
C LEU A 15 4.33 -5.71 2.28
N VAL A 16 3.03 -5.40 2.38
CA VAL A 16 2.53 -4.45 3.37
C VAL A 16 2.88 -4.91 4.78
N GLU A 17 2.52 -6.13 5.14
CA GLU A 17 2.76 -6.67 6.48
C GLU A 17 4.26 -6.81 6.80
N SER A 18 5.09 -7.10 5.79
CA SER A 18 6.54 -7.27 5.99
C SER A 18 7.28 -5.94 6.17
N LEU A 19 6.76 -4.84 5.60
CA LEU A 19 7.46 -3.55 5.56
C LEU A 19 6.86 -2.51 6.51
N CYS A 20 5.63 -2.69 6.98
CA CYS A 20 4.91 -1.67 7.74
C CYS A 20 5.51 -1.36 9.12
N LEU A 21 6.41 -2.18 9.65
CA LEU A 21 7.07 -1.91 10.93
C LEU A 21 8.25 -0.95 10.80
N ASP A 22 8.97 -1.01 9.68
CA ASP A 22 10.20 -0.24 9.44
C ASP A 22 9.95 0.99 8.54
N HIS A 23 8.85 0.99 7.80
CA HIS A 23 8.55 1.97 6.76
C HIS A 23 7.11 2.47 6.85
N GLU A 24 6.90 3.70 6.38
CA GLU A 24 5.54 4.21 6.19
C GLU A 24 5.03 3.59 4.89
N VAL A 25 4.08 2.65 5.01
CA VAL A 25 3.56 1.91 3.87
C VAL A 25 2.17 2.41 3.51
N GLY A 26 1.99 2.75 2.24
CA GLY A 26 0.71 3.03 1.63
C GLY A 26 0.33 1.92 0.66
N VAL A 27 -0.96 1.57 0.60
CA VAL A 27 -1.48 0.53 -0.28
C VAL A 27 -2.73 1.01 -1.02
N TYR A 28 -2.79 0.73 -2.31
CA TYR A 28 -3.94 0.99 -3.17
C TYR A 28 -4.41 -0.32 -3.79
N ASP A 29 -5.72 -0.56 -3.82
CA ASP A 29 -6.31 -1.61 -4.64
C ASP A 29 -7.67 -1.13 -5.17
N VAL A 30 -8.02 -1.57 -6.37
CA VAL A 30 -9.33 -1.29 -6.98
C VAL A 30 -10.47 -1.98 -6.21
N ASP A 31 -10.17 -3.13 -5.60
CA ASP A 31 -11.09 -3.88 -4.75
C ASP A 31 -10.90 -3.46 -3.28
N ARG A 32 -11.87 -2.70 -2.78
CA ARG A 32 -11.84 -2.13 -1.42
C ARG A 32 -11.87 -3.19 -0.32
N GLU A 33 -12.42 -4.39 -0.58
CA GLU A 33 -12.46 -5.44 0.44
C GLU A 33 -11.05 -5.96 0.77
N LYS A 34 -10.13 -5.93 -0.20
CA LYS A 34 -8.74 -6.36 0.02
C LYS A 34 -7.96 -5.43 0.94
N LEU A 35 -8.36 -4.16 1.04
CA LEU A 35 -7.72 -3.18 1.91
C LEU A 35 -8.12 -3.35 3.39
N ARG A 36 -9.14 -4.15 3.69
CA ARG A 36 -9.80 -4.20 5.01
C ARG A 36 -8.89 -4.69 6.14
N TYR A 37 -8.01 -5.64 5.85
CA TYR A 37 -7.23 -6.38 6.86
C TYR A 37 -5.72 -6.14 6.78
N LEU A 38 -5.31 -4.91 6.45
CA LEU A 38 -3.91 -4.50 6.44
C LEU A 38 -3.59 -3.65 7.66
N PHE A 39 -2.56 -4.02 8.41
CA PHE A 39 -2.15 -3.31 9.61
C PHE A 39 -1.11 -2.23 9.30
N ASN A 40 -1.08 -1.21 10.16
CA ASN A 40 -0.10 -0.12 10.16
C ASN A 40 0.22 0.48 8.77
N SER A 41 -0.79 0.59 7.91
CA SER A 41 -0.64 1.05 6.53
C SER A 41 -1.72 2.06 6.16
N ARG A 42 -1.35 2.98 5.26
CA ARG A 42 -2.26 3.98 4.71
C ARG A 42 -2.99 3.39 3.52
N ARG A 43 -4.31 3.39 3.54
CA ARG A 43 -5.14 2.81 2.47
C ARG A 43 -5.59 3.93 1.55
N PHE A 44 -5.24 3.83 0.28
CA PHE A 44 -5.63 4.77 -0.75
C PHE A 44 -6.83 4.24 -1.50
N LEU A 45 -7.84 5.09 -1.70
CA LEU A 45 -8.99 4.82 -2.52
C LEU A 45 -8.85 5.45 -3.92
N TYR A 46 -7.98 6.44 -4.04
CA TYR A 46 -7.73 7.19 -5.28
C TYR A 46 -6.23 7.39 -5.53
N TYR A 47 -5.85 7.57 -6.80
CA TYR A 47 -4.45 7.72 -7.20
C TYR A 47 -3.83 9.03 -6.71
N GLU A 48 -4.65 10.07 -6.57
CA GLU A 48 -4.25 11.39 -6.09
C GLU A 48 -3.69 11.30 -4.66
N GLU A 49 -4.23 10.40 -3.83
CA GLU A 49 -3.74 10.18 -2.47
C GLU A 49 -2.32 9.60 -2.46
N ILE A 50 -1.93 8.87 -3.52
CA ILE A 50 -0.57 8.34 -3.70
C ILE A 50 0.41 9.46 -4.06
N LEU A 51 -0.05 10.45 -4.83
CA LEU A 51 0.76 11.63 -5.17
C LEU A 51 1.01 12.47 -3.91
N ASP A 52 -0.04 12.73 -3.12
CA ASP A 52 0.06 13.43 -1.84
C ASP A 52 0.93 12.68 -0.84
N PHE A 53 0.90 11.35 -0.88
CA PHE A 53 1.79 10.50 -0.09
C PHE A 53 3.25 10.65 -0.51
N SER A 54 3.53 10.95 -1.78
CA SER A 54 4.87 11.15 -2.35
C SER A 54 5.86 10.03 -1.98
N PRO A 55 5.58 8.78 -2.42
CA PRO A 55 6.41 7.63 -2.06
C PRO A 55 7.83 7.75 -2.61
N ASP A 56 8.80 7.29 -1.82
CA ASP A 56 10.20 7.14 -2.25
C ASP A 56 10.37 5.92 -3.17
N LEU A 57 9.52 4.91 -2.99
CA LEU A 57 9.47 3.69 -3.77
C LEU A 57 8.01 3.31 -4.06
N LEU A 58 7.72 2.99 -5.32
CA LEU A 58 6.44 2.43 -5.74
C LEU A 58 6.64 0.98 -6.23
N ILE A 59 5.90 0.06 -5.63
CA ILE A 59 5.92 -1.36 -5.98
C ILE A 59 4.59 -1.72 -6.64
N ASN A 60 4.67 -2.20 -7.88
CA ASN A 60 3.51 -2.67 -8.63
C ASN A 60 3.32 -4.17 -8.41
N ALA A 61 2.24 -4.56 -7.73
CA ALA A 61 1.93 -5.92 -7.27
C ALA A 61 0.48 -6.35 -7.62
N VAL A 62 -0.03 -5.87 -8.76
CA VAL A 62 -1.31 -6.26 -9.39
C VAL A 62 -1.21 -7.56 -10.16
#